data_AF-H6QJX2-F1
#
_entry.id   AF-H6QJX2-F1
#
_cell.length_a   1.000
_cell.length_b   1.000
_cell.length_c   1.000
_cell.angle_alpha   90.00
_cell.angle_beta   90.00
_cell.angle_gamma   90.00
#
_symmetry.space_group_name_H-M   'P 1'
#
loop_
_entity.id
_entity.type
_entity.pdbx_description
1 polymer ?
#
loop_
_entity_poly.entity_id
_entity_poly.type
_entity_poly.pdbx_seq_one_letter_code
_entity_poly.pdbx_strand_id
1 'polypeptide(L)'
;MEDLSSWKEKFETCVYAKKLLDNIEYLNAKVKNPVDIEEVKKGIYYARKYHGLQMRQSGDPYYSHPIEVAIMLAEFVAEEAPKLYNAIMLQAALLHDTIEDTELTEEVITTIFGPEVAKHVEGLIRIKLYGKISSEESLNLLVRQKRYYSINQVL
;
A
#
# COMPACT_ATOMS: atom_id res chain seq x y z
N MET A 1 15.57 3.26 18.25
CA MET A 1 14.63 3.57 17.15
C MET A 1 15.48 3.63 15.90
N GLU A 2 15.30 2.68 14.97
CA GLU A 2 16.04 2.73 13.69
C GLU A 2 15.81 4.10 13.04
N ASP A 3 16.89 4.68 12.53
CA ASP A 3 16.87 6.00 11.90
C ASP A 3 15.91 6.01 10.70
N LEU A 4 14.74 6.62 10.92
CA LEU A 4 13.66 6.78 9.94
C LEU A 4 14.06 7.67 8.75
N SER A 5 15.19 8.38 8.84
CA SER A 5 15.72 9.26 7.79
C SER A 5 16.68 8.58 6.81
N SER A 6 17.18 7.38 7.15
CA SER A 6 18.22 6.67 6.38
C SER A 6 17.74 5.90 5.14
N TRP A 7 16.43 5.87 4.85
CA TRP A 7 15.89 5.01 3.79
C TRP A 7 16.43 5.35 2.40
N LYS A 8 16.75 6.64 2.14
CA LYS A 8 17.29 7.09 0.85
C LYS A 8 18.65 6.48 0.55
N GLU A 9 19.51 6.37 1.57
CA GLU A 9 20.84 5.79 1.44
C GLU A 9 20.81 4.27 1.26
N LYS A 10 19.74 3.63 1.75
CA LYS A 10 19.53 2.18 1.71
C LYS A 10 18.63 1.75 0.55
N PHE A 11 18.13 2.70 -0.24
CA PHE A 11 17.27 2.38 -1.37
C PHE A 11 18.11 1.80 -2.50
N GLU A 12 17.84 0.54 -2.83
CA GLU A 12 18.42 -0.13 -3.98
C GLU A 12 17.32 -0.40 -5.00
N THR A 13 17.60 -0.26 -6.30
CA THR A 13 16.61 -0.60 -7.33
C THR A 13 16.63 -2.10 -7.61
N CYS A 14 15.45 -2.74 -7.59
CA CYS A 14 15.25 -4.10 -8.11
C CYS A 14 14.39 -4.06 -9.38
N VAL A 15 14.25 -5.21 -10.07
CA VAL A 15 13.49 -5.29 -11.33
C VAL A 15 12.04 -4.80 -11.19
N TYR A 16 11.35 -5.16 -10.10
CA TYR A 16 9.98 -4.71 -9.84
C TYR A 16 9.93 -3.22 -9.52
N ALA A 17 10.86 -2.71 -8.70
CA ALA A 17 10.95 -1.29 -8.40
C ALA A 17 11.17 -0.47 -9.68
N LYS A 18 12.08 -0.92 -10.56
CA LYS A 18 12.31 -0.27 -11.86
C LYS A 18 11.03 -0.20 -12.70
N LYS A 19 10.29 -1.31 -12.81
CA LYS A 19 9.02 -1.34 -13.56
C LYS A 19 8.03 -0.29 -13.05
N LEU A 20 7.84 -0.19 -11.74
CA LEU A 20 6.94 0.81 -11.16
C LEU A 20 7.46 2.23 -11.39
N LEU A 21 8.74 2.50 -11.17
CA LEU A 21 9.31 3.84 -11.35
C LEU A 21 9.22 4.31 -12.81
N ASP A 22 9.57 3.46 -13.77
CA ASP A 22 9.43 3.76 -15.20
C ASP A 22 7.96 4.06 -15.57
N ASN A 23 7.01 3.30 -14.99
CA ASN A 23 5.58 3.50 -15.21
C ASN A 23 5.09 4.85 -14.63
N ILE A 24 5.49 5.18 -13.40
CA ILE A 24 5.16 6.47 -12.77
C ILE A 24 5.76 7.64 -13.54
N GLU A 25 7.00 7.54 -14.03
CA GLU A 25 7.61 8.56 -14.90
C GLU A 25 6.78 8.79 -16.17
N TYR A 26 6.36 7.70 -16.82
CA TYR A 26 5.51 7.77 -18.01
C TYR A 26 4.13 8.39 -17.73
N LEU A 27 3.47 8.01 -16.63
CA LEU A 27 2.16 8.55 -16.26
C LEU A 27 2.25 10.01 -15.81
N ASN A 28 3.29 10.38 -15.07
CA ASN A 28 3.55 11.75 -14.63
C ASN A 28 3.66 12.74 -15.79
N ALA A 29 4.16 12.30 -16.95
CA ALA A 29 4.23 13.11 -18.16
C ALA A 29 2.85 13.41 -18.80
N LYS A 30 1.79 12.71 -18.39
CA LYS A 30 0.45 12.77 -19.00
C LYS A 30 -0.63 13.33 -18.08
N VAL A 31 -0.41 13.32 -16.78
CA VAL A 31 -1.38 13.83 -15.79
C VAL A 31 -1.13 15.29 -15.45
N LYS A 32 -2.18 15.98 -14.98
CA LYS A 32 -2.08 17.37 -14.54
C LYS A 32 -1.28 17.52 -13.24
N ASN A 33 -1.40 16.55 -12.34
CA ASN A 33 -0.77 16.57 -11.02
C ASN A 33 0.15 15.34 -10.92
N PRO A 34 1.45 15.47 -11.23
CA PRO A 34 2.38 14.35 -11.13
C PRO A 34 2.61 13.94 -9.67
N VAL A 35 2.87 12.66 -9.45
CA VAL A 35 3.22 12.12 -8.14
C VAL A 35 4.72 12.29 -7.91
N ASP A 36 5.11 12.67 -6.69
CA ASP A 36 6.52 12.69 -6.29
C ASP A 36 7.10 11.27 -6.27
N ILE A 37 8.09 11.04 -7.13
CA ILE A 37 8.78 9.75 -7.28
C ILE A 37 9.46 9.34 -5.97
N GLU A 38 9.94 10.28 -5.16
CA GLU A 38 10.60 9.95 -3.89
C GLU A 38 9.63 9.35 -2.88
N GLU A 39 8.38 9.80 -2.87
CA GLU A 39 7.33 9.21 -2.03
C GLU A 39 6.98 7.78 -2.46
N VAL A 40 7.05 7.48 -3.76
CA VAL A 40 6.89 6.11 -4.29
C VAL A 40 8.07 5.23 -3.91
N LYS A 41 9.32 5.72 -4.07
CA LYS A 41 10.53 4.99 -3.65
C LYS A 41 10.52 4.65 -2.17
N LYS A 42 10.05 5.58 -1.32
CA LYS A 42 9.87 5.36 0.11
C LYS A 42 8.91 4.20 0.39
N GLY A 43 7.76 4.17 -0.29
CA GLY A 43 6.82 3.05 -0.20
C GLY A 43 7.45 1.72 -0.63
N ILE A 44 8.16 1.70 -1.77
CA ILE A 44 8.88 0.52 -2.26
C ILE A 44 9.91 0.02 -1.24
N TYR A 45 10.68 0.94 -0.65
CA TYR A 45 11.68 0.59 0.37
C TYR A 45 11.05 -0.16 1.54
N TYR A 46 9.97 0.38 2.10
CA TYR A 46 9.33 -0.21 3.27
C TYR A 46 8.59 -1.51 2.92
N ALA A 47 7.95 -1.61 1.76
CA ALA A 47 7.39 -2.87 1.28
C ALA A 47 8.47 -3.96 1.19
N ARG A 48 9.64 -3.62 0.63
CA ARG A 48 10.79 -4.54 0.55
C ARG A 48 11.40 -4.86 1.90
N LYS A 49 11.49 -3.87 2.81
CA LYS A 49 12.04 -4.05 4.15
C LYS A 49 11.25 -5.10 4.92
N TYR A 50 9.91 -5.00 4.90
CA TYR A 50 9.04 -5.84 5.71
C TYR A 50 8.69 -7.18 5.05
N HIS A 51 8.54 -7.23 3.73
CA HIS A 51 8.30 -8.48 2.99
C HIS A 51 9.58 -9.13 2.44
N GLY A 52 10.78 -8.62 2.78
CA GLY A 52 12.04 -9.02 2.15
C GLY A 52 12.44 -10.49 2.33
N LEU A 53 11.96 -11.13 3.40
CA LEU A 53 12.21 -12.55 3.70
C LEU A 53 11.05 -13.47 3.27
N GLN A 54 9.98 -12.91 2.73
CA GLN A 54 8.77 -13.64 2.35
C GLN A 54 8.79 -13.97 0.85
N MET A 55 8.24 -15.13 0.50
CA MET A 55 8.17 -15.61 -0.88
C MET A 55 6.73 -15.88 -1.30
N ARG A 56 6.41 -15.58 -2.56
CA ARG A 56 5.15 -15.98 -3.21
C ARG A 56 5.20 -17.48 -3.55
N GLN A 57 4.02 -18.06 -3.79
CA GLN A 57 3.91 -19.42 -4.32
C GLN A 57 4.59 -19.59 -5.68
N SER A 58 4.73 -18.51 -6.47
CA SER A 58 5.47 -18.50 -7.74
C SER A 58 6.98 -18.64 -7.59
N GLY A 59 7.52 -18.43 -6.38
CA GLY A 59 8.95 -18.35 -6.13
C GLY A 59 9.55 -16.94 -6.24
N ASP A 60 8.74 -15.91 -6.51
CA ASP A 60 9.17 -14.51 -6.44
C ASP A 60 9.16 -13.97 -5.00
N PRO A 61 9.94 -12.95 -4.65
CA PRO A 61 9.83 -12.26 -3.37
C PRO A 61 8.44 -11.65 -3.17
N TYR A 62 7.88 -11.71 -1.96
CA TYR A 62 6.50 -11.26 -1.71
C TYR A 62 6.29 -9.78 -2.04
N TYR A 63 7.28 -8.92 -1.79
CA TYR A 63 7.21 -7.49 -2.13
C TYR A 63 6.94 -7.22 -3.62
N SER A 64 7.15 -8.19 -4.52
CA SER A 64 6.76 -8.07 -5.93
C SER A 64 5.26 -7.85 -6.09
N HIS A 65 4.43 -8.47 -5.25
CA HIS A 65 2.98 -8.38 -5.32
C HIS A 65 2.45 -6.96 -5.02
N PRO A 66 2.77 -6.32 -3.87
CA PRO A 66 2.35 -4.94 -3.62
C PRO A 66 2.84 -3.95 -4.69
N ILE A 67 4.02 -4.20 -5.28
CA ILE A 67 4.54 -3.37 -6.38
C ILE A 67 3.72 -3.56 -7.66
N GLU A 68 3.36 -4.79 -8.02
CA GLU A 68 2.45 -5.08 -9.15
C GLU A 68 1.08 -4.44 -8.95
N VAL A 69 0.53 -4.50 -7.73
CA VAL A 69 -0.74 -3.83 -7.37
C VAL A 69 -0.62 -2.31 -7.52
N ALA A 70 0.48 -1.71 -7.08
CA ALA A 70 0.70 -0.27 -7.22
C ALA A 70 0.81 0.17 -8.69
N ILE A 71 1.40 -0.66 -9.58
CA ILE A 71 1.42 -0.41 -11.03
C ILE A 71 -0.01 -0.38 -11.58
N MET A 72 -0.80 -1.44 -11.32
CA MET A 72 -2.18 -1.53 -11.81
C MET A 72 -3.05 -0.38 -11.28
N LEU A 73 -2.88 -0.02 -10.00
CA LEU A 73 -3.59 1.10 -9.41
C LEU A 73 -3.21 2.43 -10.08
N ALA A 74 -1.91 2.67 -10.28
CA ALA A 74 -1.40 3.89 -10.90
C ALA A 74 -1.97 4.08 -12.31
N GLU A 75 -1.94 3.04 -13.14
CA GLU A 75 -2.49 3.05 -14.50
C GLU A 75 -3.99 3.34 -14.48
N PHE A 76 -4.75 2.60 -13.66
CA PHE A 76 -6.20 2.76 -13.57
C PHE A 76 -6.59 4.17 -13.11
N VAL A 77 -6.00 4.68 -12.02
CA VAL A 77 -6.41 5.99 -11.49
C VAL A 77 -5.89 7.15 -12.34
N ALA A 78 -4.77 7.00 -13.05
CA ALA A 78 -4.30 8.03 -13.98
C ALA A 78 -5.26 8.20 -15.17
N GLU A 79 -5.93 7.13 -15.61
CA GLU A 79 -6.92 7.15 -16.68
C GLU A 79 -8.34 7.50 -16.18
N GLU A 80 -8.86 6.74 -15.23
CA GLU A 80 -10.28 6.77 -14.85
C GLU A 80 -10.60 7.76 -13.73
N ALA A 81 -9.65 8.02 -12.84
CA ALA A 81 -9.86 8.86 -11.67
C ALA A 81 -8.64 9.75 -11.32
N PRO A 82 -8.22 10.69 -12.19
CA PRO A 82 -6.95 11.41 -12.03
C PRO A 82 -6.80 12.20 -10.72
N LYS A 83 -7.91 12.50 -10.03
CA LYS A 83 -7.90 13.12 -8.69
C LYS A 83 -7.37 12.20 -7.59
N LEU A 84 -7.42 10.88 -7.82
CA LEU A 84 -6.92 9.84 -6.91
C LEU A 84 -5.49 9.42 -7.26
N TYR A 85 -4.92 9.90 -8.38
CA TYR A 85 -3.52 9.71 -8.71
C TYR A 85 -2.64 10.61 -7.81
N ASN A 86 -2.32 10.11 -6.63
CA ASN A 86 -1.51 10.81 -5.63
C ASN A 86 -0.61 9.84 -4.85
N ALA A 87 0.39 10.38 -4.15
CA ALA A 87 1.36 9.59 -3.39
C ALA A 87 0.72 8.72 -2.31
N ILE A 88 -0.31 9.23 -1.61
CA ILE A 88 -1.00 8.53 -0.52
C ILE A 88 -1.61 7.22 -1.03
N MET A 89 -2.29 7.26 -2.18
CA MET A 89 -2.89 6.06 -2.78
C MET A 89 -1.85 5.02 -3.18
N LEU A 90 -0.73 5.44 -3.77
CA LEU A 90 0.33 4.53 -4.17
C LEU A 90 1.08 3.95 -2.96
N GLN A 91 1.31 4.75 -1.93
CA GLN A 91 1.91 4.28 -0.67
C GLN A 91 1.00 3.29 0.05
N ALA A 92 -0.31 3.54 0.09
CA ALA A 92 -1.26 2.59 0.65
C ALA A 92 -1.25 1.26 -0.11
N ALA A 93 -1.21 1.28 -1.45
CA ALA A 93 -1.10 0.06 -2.26
C ALA A 93 0.20 -0.71 -2.00
N LEU A 94 1.33 -0.01 -1.87
CA LEU A 94 2.63 -0.62 -1.57
C LEU A 94 2.68 -1.24 -0.17
N LEU A 95 1.87 -0.74 0.77
CA LEU A 95 1.88 -1.16 2.17
C LEU A 95 0.68 -2.04 2.57
N HIS A 96 -0.27 -2.32 1.67
CA HIS A 96 -1.60 -2.84 2.05
C HIS A 96 -1.57 -4.15 2.86
N ASP A 97 -0.62 -5.05 2.60
CA ASP A 97 -0.47 -6.32 3.32
C ASP A 97 0.49 -6.23 4.52
N THR A 98 1.17 -5.10 4.73
CA THR A 98 2.27 -5.03 5.71
C THR A 98 1.79 -5.14 7.16
N ILE A 99 0.64 -4.55 7.51
CA ILE A 99 0.08 -4.70 8.85
C ILE A 99 -0.43 -6.14 9.07
N GLU A 100 -0.95 -6.77 8.02
CA GLU A 100 -1.57 -8.10 8.14
C GLU A 100 -0.53 -9.24 8.20
N ASP A 101 0.55 -9.10 7.44
CA ASP A 101 1.48 -10.21 7.15
C ASP A 101 2.92 -9.94 7.65
N THR A 102 3.17 -8.83 8.34
CA THR A 102 4.52 -8.47 8.84
C THR A 102 4.46 -7.83 10.23
N GLU A 103 5.63 -7.49 10.79
CA GLU A 103 5.75 -6.77 12.08
C GLU A 103 5.56 -5.24 11.96
N LEU A 104 5.20 -4.72 10.78
CA LEU A 104 4.93 -3.29 10.60
C LEU A 104 3.59 -2.92 11.23
N THR A 105 3.59 -1.95 12.15
CA THR A 105 2.36 -1.50 12.84
C THR A 105 1.80 -0.21 12.25
N GLU A 106 0.53 0.04 12.51
CA GLU A 106 -0.15 1.29 12.12
C GLU A 106 0.54 2.53 12.71
N GLU A 107 1.03 2.47 13.95
CA GLU A 107 1.71 3.61 14.59
C GLU A 107 3.03 3.95 13.88
N VAL A 108 3.75 2.91 13.42
CA VAL A 108 4.97 3.09 12.66
C VAL A 108 4.66 3.67 11.28
N ILE A 109 3.59 3.19 10.61
CA ILE A 109 3.14 3.77 9.33
C ILE A 109 2.74 5.24 9.51
N THR A 110 1.98 5.56 10.56
CA THR A 110 1.57 6.93 10.90
C THR A 110 2.79 7.84 11.08
N THR A 111 3.82 7.35 11.78
CA THR A 111 5.04 8.12 12.04
C THR A 111 5.83 8.38 10.75
N ILE A 112 5.87 7.41 9.83
CA ILE A 112 6.71 7.46 8.63
C ILE A 112 6.00 8.15 7.47
N PHE A 113 4.73 7.83 7.23
CA PHE A 113 3.96 8.20 6.05
C PHE A 113 2.81 9.18 6.35
N GLY A 114 2.50 9.38 7.62
CA GLY A 114 1.40 10.23 8.06
C GLY A 114 0.08 9.47 8.27
N PRO A 115 -0.89 10.12 8.94
CA PRO A 115 -2.12 9.48 9.38
C PRO A 115 -3.04 9.05 8.24
N GLU A 116 -3.05 9.77 7.11
CA GLU A 116 -3.89 9.41 5.96
C GLU A 116 -3.47 8.07 5.35
N VAL A 117 -2.16 7.84 5.16
CA VAL A 117 -1.65 6.56 4.64
C VAL A 117 -1.96 5.43 5.63
N ALA A 118 -1.72 5.66 6.92
CA ALA A 118 -2.02 4.68 7.97
C ALA A 118 -3.49 4.26 7.95
N LYS A 119 -4.41 5.22 7.91
CA LYS A 119 -5.85 4.99 7.82
C LYS A 119 -6.25 4.19 6.58
N HIS A 120 -5.64 4.47 5.43
CA HIS A 120 -5.90 3.70 4.21
C HIS A 120 -5.41 2.26 4.32
N VAL A 121 -4.21 2.03 4.87
CA VAL A 121 -3.65 0.68 5.05
C VAL A 121 -4.46 -0.10 6.10
N GLU A 122 -4.82 0.52 7.21
CA GLU A 122 -5.65 -0.08 8.26
C GLU A 122 -7.03 -0.51 7.70
N GLY A 123 -7.66 0.35 6.90
CA GLY A 123 -8.94 0.05 6.27
C GLY A 123 -8.91 -1.10 5.26
N LEU A 124 -7.73 -1.59 4.87
CA LEU A 124 -7.53 -2.71 3.95
C LEU A 124 -7.21 -4.03 4.67
N ILE A 125 -6.97 -4.00 5.98
CA ILE A 125 -6.70 -5.21 6.77
C ILE A 125 -7.91 -6.14 6.69
N ARG A 126 -7.69 -7.40 6.29
CA ARG A 126 -8.74 -8.41 6.40
C ARG A 126 -9.11 -8.57 7.86
N ILE A 127 -10.41 -8.49 8.17
CA ILE A 127 -10.97 -8.52 9.53
C ILE A 127 -10.56 -9.82 10.24
N LYS A 128 -9.36 -9.83 10.84
CA LYS A 128 -8.75 -10.97 11.54
C LYS A 128 -8.99 -10.90 13.04
N LEU A 129 -10.16 -10.40 13.47
CA LEU A 129 -10.58 -10.63 14.86
C LEU A 129 -10.79 -12.14 15.15
N TYR A 130 -10.82 -13.00 14.12
CA TYR A 130 -11.13 -14.44 14.27
C TYR A 130 -10.22 -15.44 13.53
N GLY A 131 -9.03 -15.04 13.04
CA GLY A 131 -8.12 -15.94 12.29
C GLY A 131 -8.50 -16.15 10.82
N LYS A 132 -8.05 -17.26 10.20
CA LYS A 132 -8.38 -17.62 8.81
C LYS A 132 -9.88 -17.92 8.71
N ILE A 133 -10.64 -16.93 8.25
CA ILE A 133 -12.08 -17.04 7.99
C ILE A 133 -12.33 -17.33 6.52
N SER A 134 -13.44 -17.99 6.22
CA SER A 134 -13.88 -18.23 4.85
C SER A 134 -14.21 -16.92 4.12
N SER A 135 -14.26 -16.96 2.79
CA SER A 135 -14.69 -15.81 1.97
C SER A 135 -16.12 -15.35 2.34
N GLU A 136 -17.00 -16.28 2.72
CA GLU A 136 -18.36 -15.98 3.17
C GLU A 136 -18.37 -15.25 4.52
N GLU A 137 -17.58 -15.71 5.49
CA GLU A 137 -17.44 -15.03 6.79
C GLU A 137 -16.82 -13.64 6.63
N SER A 138 -15.84 -13.50 5.73
CA SER A 138 -15.25 -12.20 5.38
C SER A 138 -16.31 -11.23 4.85
N LEU A 139 -17.16 -11.70 3.93
CA LEU A 139 -18.28 -10.91 3.38
C LEU A 139 -19.28 -10.52 4.48
N ASN A 140 -19.61 -11.44 5.38
CA ASN A 140 -20.53 -11.16 6.48
C ASN A 140 -19.99 -10.11 7.46
N LEU A 141 -18.68 -10.13 7.75
CA LEU A 141 -18.04 -9.12 8.58
C LEU A 141 -17.99 -7.75 7.89
N LEU A 142 -17.70 -7.71 6.58
CA LEU A 142 -17.73 -6.47 5.79
C LEU A 142 -19.15 -5.86 5.73
N VAL A 143 -20.18 -6.68 5.58
CA VAL A 143 -21.59 -6.23 5.64
C VAL A 143 -21.92 -5.66 7.01
N ARG A 144 -21.45 -6.28 8.10
CA ARG A 144 -21.62 -5.77 9.46
C ARG A 144 -20.91 -4.44 9.68
N GLN A 145 -19.67 -4.30 9.23
CA GLN A 145 -18.93 -3.04 9.32
C GLN A 145 -19.62 -1.92 8.54
N LYS A 146 -20.00 -2.16 7.27
CA LYS A 146 -20.75 -1.16 6.49
C LYS A 146 -22.02 -0.72 7.20
N ARG A 147 -22.77 -1.65 7.81
CA ARG A 147 -23.96 -1.31 8.61
C ARG A 147 -23.61 -0.50 9.86
N TYR A 148 -22.55 -0.84 10.57
CA TYR A 148 -22.09 -0.09 11.75
C TYR A 148 -21.71 1.36 11.39
N TYR A 149 -20.95 1.56 10.32
CA TYR A 149 -20.59 2.89 9.84
C TYR A 149 -21.79 3.67 9.30
N SER A 150 -22.74 3.03 8.61
CA SER A 150 -23.98 3.69 8.17
C SER A 150 -24.89 4.12 9.32
N ILE A 151 -24.88 3.41 10.45
CA ILE A 151 -25.67 3.79 11.64
C ILE A 151 -25.02 4.94 12.41
N ASN A 152 -23.68 4.95 12.51
CA ASN A 152 -22.95 5.95 13.31
C ASN A 152 -22.56 7.23 12.56
N GLN A 153 -22.87 7.35 11.25
CA GLN A 153 -22.74 8.61 10.49
C GLN A 153 -24.03 9.48 10.49
N VAL A 154 -25.08 9.05 11.19
CA VAL A 154 -26.37 9.78 11.28
C VAL A 154 -26.53 10.50 12.64
N LEU A 155 -25.46 10.61 13.43
CA LEU A 155 -25.39 11.40 14.66
C LEU A 155 -24.27 12.43 14.55
#